data_AF-A0A7C4J6G8-F1
#
_entry.id   AF-A0A7C4J6G8-F1
#
_cell.length_a   1.000
_cell.length_b   1.000
_cell.length_c   1.000
_cell.angle_alpha   90.00
_cell.angle_beta   90.00
_cell.angle_gamma   90.00
#
_symmetry.space_group_name_H-M   'P 1'
#
loop_
_entity.id
_entity.type
_entity.pdbx_description
1 polymer ?
#
loop_
_entity_poly.entity_id
_entity_poly.type
_entity_poly.pdbx_seq_one_letter_code
_entity_poly.pdbx_strand_id
1 'polypeptide(L)'
;MRKAVLIIAVIALVAGVILLYPTRVEKPVLNAEGEMGIRIAADKSAPESHKPIDWWRTHHPEIVNRGDLDKVDCVYCHSPATSCNNCHRYVGVGEIAVSRGQ
;
A
#
# COMPACT_ATOMS: atom_id res chain seq x y z
N MET A 1 -1.82 46.65 -2.62
CA MET A 1 -1.43 45.95 -1.37
C MET A 1 -2.08 44.58 -1.22
N ARG A 2 -3.42 44.44 -1.28
CA ARG A 2 -4.13 43.15 -1.14
C ARG A 2 -3.62 42.01 -2.05
N LYS A 3 -3.34 42.30 -3.33
CA LYS A 3 -2.82 41.30 -4.30
C LYS A 3 -1.40 40.80 -3.94
N ALA A 4 -0.53 41.69 -3.49
CA ALA A 4 0.84 41.33 -3.10
C ALA A 4 0.85 40.44 -1.85
N VAL A 5 0.00 40.75 -0.86
CA VAL A 5 -0.18 39.91 0.34
C VAL A 5 -0.68 38.51 -0.02
N LEU A 6 -1.65 38.41 -0.94
CA LEU A 6 -2.15 37.11 -1.42
C LEU A 6 -1.06 36.30 -2.14
N ILE A 7 -0.26 36.94 -2.98
CA ILE A 7 0.85 36.27 -3.67
C ILE A 7 1.88 35.74 -2.67
N ILE A 8 2.26 36.54 -1.67
CA ILE A 8 3.19 36.12 -0.61
C ILE A 8 2.60 34.94 0.18
N ALA A 9 1.31 34.99 0.53
CA ALA A 9 0.65 33.90 1.25
C ALA A 9 0.65 32.59 0.44
N VAL A 10 0.40 32.66 -0.87
CA VAL A 10 0.44 31.47 -1.76
C VAL A 10 1.86 30.92 -1.86
N ILE A 11 2.87 31.79 -2.03
CA ILE A 11 4.27 31.35 -2.08
C ILE A 11 4.68 30.68 -0.77
N ALA A 12 4.31 31.27 0.38
CA ALA A 12 4.59 30.70 1.68
C ALA A 12 3.91 29.32 1.86
N LEU A 13 2.68 29.16 1.39
CA LEU A 13 1.98 27.88 1.40
C LEU A 13 2.72 26.82 0.56
N VAL A 14 3.08 27.16 -0.68
CA VAL A 14 3.79 26.24 -1.59
C VAL A 14 5.16 25.87 -1.05
N ALA A 15 5.92 26.85 -0.55
CA ALA A 15 7.22 26.61 0.09
C ALA A 15 7.07 25.73 1.33
N GLY A 16 6.03 25.95 2.14
CA GLY A 16 5.70 25.10 3.29
C GLY A 16 5.43 23.66 2.88
N VAL A 17 4.66 23.43 1.81
CA VAL A 17 4.43 22.07 1.28
C VAL A 17 5.75 21.44 0.85
N ILE A 18 6.58 22.13 0.06
CA ILE A 18 7.85 21.56 -0.45
C ILE A 18 8.80 21.19 0.69
N LEU A 19 8.91 22.04 1.72
CA LEU A 19 9.85 21.85 2.82
C LEU A 19 9.38 20.81 3.84
N LEU A 20 8.06 20.66 4.01
CA LEU A 20 7.47 19.76 5.00
C LEU A 20 7.00 18.43 4.42
N TYR A 21 6.96 18.28 3.10
CA TYR A 21 6.53 17.02 2.48
C TYR A 21 7.61 15.94 2.64
N PRO A 22 7.26 14.74 3.15
CA PRO A 22 8.22 13.66 3.32
C PRO A 22 8.78 13.23 1.95
N THR A 23 10.10 13.34 1.78
CA THR A 23 10.77 13.10 0.49
C THR A 23 10.97 11.63 0.14
N ARG A 24 10.76 10.71 1.10
CA ARG A 24 10.86 9.27 0.87
C ARG A 24 9.77 8.52 1.64
N VAL A 25 8.91 7.83 0.90
CA VAL A 25 8.10 6.74 1.43
C VAL A 25 8.84 5.45 1.11
N GLU A 26 9.16 4.65 2.13
CA GLU A 26 9.83 3.37 1.94
C GLU A 26 8.93 2.40 1.17
N LYS A 27 9.43 1.88 0.06
CA LYS A 27 8.67 0.94 -0.77
C LYS A 27 8.56 -0.41 -0.04
N PRO A 28 7.38 -1.04 -0.02
CA PRO A 28 7.24 -2.39 0.50
C PRO A 28 8.11 -3.39 -0.24
N VAL A 29 8.98 -4.07 0.49
CA VAL A 29 9.86 -5.13 -0.03
C VAL A 29 9.54 -6.43 0.71
N LEU A 30 9.54 -7.54 -0.04
CA LEU A 30 9.28 -8.85 0.51
C LEU A 30 10.43 -9.24 1.45
N ASN A 31 10.09 -9.65 2.67
CA ASN A 31 11.04 -10.02 3.72
C ASN A 31 12.02 -8.91 4.14
N ALA A 32 11.73 -7.64 3.83
CA ALA A 32 12.52 -6.53 4.33
C ALA A 32 12.20 -6.24 5.81
N GLU A 33 13.19 -5.69 6.51
CA GLU A 33 13.01 -5.09 7.82
C GLU A 33 12.30 -3.72 7.70
N GLY A 34 11.84 -3.17 8.83
CA GLY A 34 11.09 -1.90 8.85
C GLY A 34 9.57 -2.05 8.84
N GLU A 35 8.88 -0.91 8.88
CA GLU A 35 7.41 -0.81 9.02
C GLU A 35 6.68 -1.27 7.74
N MET A 36 7.26 -0.98 6.57
CA MET A 36 6.68 -1.30 5.27
C MET A 36 7.11 -2.66 4.71
N GLY A 37 7.93 -3.42 5.45
CA GLY A 37 8.36 -4.77 5.05
C GLY A 37 7.17 -5.73 4.95
N ILE A 38 7.06 -6.44 3.82
CA ILE A 38 6.00 -7.45 3.61
C ILE A 38 6.45 -8.74 4.30
N ARG A 39 5.73 -9.13 5.34
CA ARG A 39 6.00 -10.33 6.16
C ARG A 39 4.89 -11.34 5.99
N ILE A 40 5.25 -12.48 5.44
CA ILE A 40 4.38 -13.64 5.25
C ILE A 40 4.92 -14.71 6.19
N ALA A 41 4.10 -15.16 7.13
CA ALA A 41 4.48 -16.26 8.01
C ALA A 41 4.81 -17.50 7.15
N ALA A 42 5.89 -18.20 7.48
CA ALA A 42 6.38 -19.33 6.69
C ALA A 42 5.53 -20.60 6.84
N ASP A 43 4.39 -20.52 7.54
CA ASP A 43 3.50 -21.65 7.80
C ASP A 43 2.68 -22.06 6.57
N LYS A 44 2.51 -21.15 5.60
CA LYS A 44 1.80 -21.42 4.34
C LYS A 44 2.62 -20.96 3.13
N SER A 45 2.79 -21.84 2.15
CA SER A 45 3.36 -21.47 0.86
C SER A 45 2.38 -20.61 0.07
N ALA A 46 2.90 -19.57 -0.59
CA ALA A 46 2.10 -18.77 -1.51
C ALA A 46 1.57 -19.67 -2.65
N PRO A 47 0.29 -19.53 -3.06
CA PRO A 47 -0.26 -20.22 -4.22
C PRO A 47 0.58 -19.94 -5.47
N GLU A 48 0.54 -20.85 -6.45
CA GLU A 48 1.28 -20.65 -7.70
C GLU A 48 0.82 -19.39 -8.45
N SER A 49 -0.45 -18.99 -8.28
CA SER A 49 -0.99 -17.72 -8.80
C SER A 49 -0.30 -16.47 -8.25
N HIS A 50 0.43 -16.56 -7.14
CA HIS A 50 1.18 -15.45 -6.53
C HIS A 50 2.64 -15.40 -7.00
N LYS A 51 3.06 -16.35 -7.85
CA LYS A 51 4.43 -16.43 -8.35
C LYS A 51 4.47 -16.08 -9.85
N PRO A 52 5.45 -15.28 -10.28
CA PRO A 52 6.41 -14.54 -9.46
C PRO A 52 5.76 -13.35 -8.74
N ILE A 53 6.31 -12.96 -7.59
CA ILE A 53 5.75 -11.88 -6.75
C ILE A 53 5.65 -10.54 -7.50
N ASP A 54 6.57 -10.27 -8.42
CA ASP A 54 6.56 -9.03 -9.21
C ASP A 54 5.42 -9.00 -10.23
N TRP A 55 5.04 -10.16 -10.76
CA TRP A 55 3.84 -10.27 -11.59
C TRP A 55 2.58 -10.06 -10.76
N TRP A 56 2.49 -10.77 -9.62
CA TRP A 56 1.35 -10.63 -8.70
C TRP A 56 1.13 -9.18 -8.27
N ARG A 57 2.19 -8.46 -7.89
CA ARG A 57 2.15 -7.03 -7.50
C ARG A 57 1.48 -6.13 -8.53
N THR A 58 1.63 -6.44 -9.81
CA THR A 58 1.16 -5.59 -10.91
C THR A 58 -0.16 -6.05 -11.52
N HIS A 59 -0.53 -7.34 -11.38
CA HIS A 59 -1.68 -7.93 -12.07
C HIS A 59 -2.82 -8.39 -11.14
N HIS A 60 -2.58 -8.56 -9.84
CA HIS A 60 -3.65 -8.99 -8.93
C HIS A 60 -4.88 -8.05 -8.90
N PRO A 61 -4.77 -6.72 -9.13
CA PRO A 61 -5.98 -5.89 -9.20
C PRO A 61 -6.92 -6.32 -10.33
N GLU A 62 -6.38 -6.75 -11.46
CA GLU A 62 -7.19 -7.25 -12.59
C GLU A 62 -7.90 -8.54 -12.24
N ILE A 63 -7.20 -9.47 -11.58
CA ILE A 63 -7.74 -10.76 -11.12
C ILE A 63 -8.89 -10.53 -10.14
N VAL A 64 -8.70 -9.65 -9.16
CA VAL A 64 -9.74 -9.28 -8.19
C VAL A 64 -10.91 -8.57 -8.88
N ASN A 65 -10.64 -7.65 -9.81
CA ASN A 65 -11.70 -6.91 -10.52
C ASN A 65 -12.53 -7.80 -11.47
N ARG A 66 -11.95 -8.89 -11.99
CA ARG A 66 -12.69 -9.90 -12.76
C ARG A 66 -13.56 -10.80 -11.88
N GLY A 67 -13.34 -10.81 -10.57
CA GLY A 67 -14.02 -11.71 -9.64
C GLY A 67 -13.42 -13.11 -9.57
N ASP A 68 -12.18 -13.29 -10.03
CA ASP A 68 -11.49 -14.60 -9.96
C ASP A 68 -11.02 -14.93 -8.53
N LEU A 69 -10.98 -13.92 -7.65
CA LEU A 69 -10.63 -14.03 -6.24
C LEU A 69 -11.52 -13.13 -5.40
N ASP A 70 -12.00 -13.67 -4.30
CA ASP A 70 -12.74 -12.92 -3.30
C ASP A 70 -11.79 -12.31 -2.25
N LYS A 71 -12.24 -11.25 -1.58
CA LYS A 71 -11.46 -10.62 -0.50
C LYS A 71 -11.12 -11.60 0.63
N VAL A 72 -11.95 -12.61 0.85
CA VAL A 72 -11.72 -13.64 1.88
C VAL A 72 -10.50 -14.51 1.55
N ASP A 73 -10.22 -14.73 0.27
CA ASP A 73 -9.08 -15.53 -0.17
C ASP A 73 -7.75 -14.85 0.21
N CYS A 74 -7.73 -13.51 0.22
CA CYS A 74 -6.57 -12.72 0.59
C CYS A 74 -6.21 -12.83 2.08
N VAL A 75 -7.20 -13.06 2.96
CA VAL A 75 -6.99 -13.08 4.42
C VAL A 75 -6.78 -14.49 4.98
N TYR A 76 -6.87 -15.53 4.14
CA TYR A 76 -6.78 -16.92 4.55
C TYR A 76 -5.35 -17.37 4.91
N CYS A 77 -4.36 -16.86 4.18
CA CYS A 77 -2.98 -17.35 4.26
C CYS A 77 -2.09 -16.51 5.16
N HIS A 78 -2.26 -15.19 5.20
CA HIS A 78 -1.40 -14.30 5.97
C HIS A 78 -2.15 -13.06 6.45
N SER A 79 -1.67 -12.46 7.54
CA SER A 79 -2.24 -11.24 8.10
C SER A 79 -2.14 -10.06 7.12
N PRO A 80 -3.24 -9.42 6.71
CA PRO A 80 -3.20 -8.23 5.86
C PRO A 80 -2.36 -7.10 6.43
N ALA A 81 -2.38 -6.93 7.76
CA ALA A 81 -1.70 -5.85 8.46
C ALA A 81 -0.17 -5.87 8.28
N THR A 82 0.42 -7.05 8.05
CA THR A 82 1.87 -7.20 7.83
C THR A 82 2.21 -7.58 6.39
N SER A 83 1.23 -7.67 5.49
CA SER A 83 1.41 -8.16 4.12
C SER A 83 0.81 -7.20 3.08
N CYS A 84 -0.38 -7.49 2.54
CA CYS A 84 -1.00 -6.74 1.46
C CYS A 84 -1.28 -5.27 1.83
N ASN A 85 -1.59 -4.96 3.10
CA ASN A 85 -1.88 -3.58 3.48
C ASN A 85 -0.63 -2.68 3.46
N ASN A 86 0.59 -3.23 3.47
CA ASN A 86 1.79 -2.41 3.25
C ASN A 86 1.85 -1.89 1.82
N CYS A 87 1.52 -2.74 0.85
CA CYS A 87 1.37 -2.33 -0.54
C CYS A 87 0.19 -1.37 -0.71
N HIS A 88 -0.98 -1.67 -0.12
CA HIS A 88 -2.18 -0.86 -0.30
C HIS A 88 -1.99 0.56 0.24
N ARG A 89 -1.37 0.69 1.43
CA ARG A 89 -0.98 2.00 1.99
C ARG A 89 0.02 2.72 1.10
N TYR A 90 1.02 2.01 0.58
CA TYR A 90 2.04 2.61 -0.28
C TYR A 90 1.46 3.18 -1.59
N VAL A 91 0.51 2.48 -2.21
CA VAL A 91 -0.10 2.93 -3.48
C VAL A 91 -1.38 3.75 -3.27
N GLY A 92 -1.82 3.95 -2.03
CA GLY A 92 -3.00 4.76 -1.70
C GLY A 92 -4.34 4.12 -2.06
N VAL A 93 -4.46 2.79 -2.00
CA VAL A 93 -5.73 2.07 -2.21
C VAL A 93 -6.30 1.54 -0.89
N GLY A 94 -7.60 1.19 -0.89
CA GLY A 94 -8.30 0.73 0.30
C GLY A 94 -7.67 -0.51 0.93
N GLU A 95 -7.47 -0.49 2.25
CA GLU A 95 -6.93 -1.62 3.00
C GLU A 95 -7.91 -2.80 3.07
N ILE A 96 -7.36 -4.01 3.21
CA ILE A 96 -8.14 -5.22 3.47
C ILE A 96 -8.35 -5.34 4.98
N ALA A 97 -9.60 -5.23 5.41
CA ALA A 97 -10.01 -5.45 6.79
C ALA A 97 -10.23 -6.95 7.03
N VAL A 98 -9.72 -7.46 8.16
CA VAL A 98 -10.08 -8.79 8.65
C VAL A 98 -11.29 -8.63 9.56
N SER A 99 -12.49 -8.91 9.07
CA SER A 99 -13.62 -9.14 9.98
C SER A 99 -13.37 -10.49 10.66
N ARG A 100 -13.03 -10.50 11.95
CA ARG A 100 -13.09 -11.74 12.75
C ARG A 100 -14.55 -12.21 12.72
N GLY A 101 -14.84 -13.29 11.98
CA GLY A 101 -16.15 -13.95 12.00
C GLY A 101 -16.82 -14.13 10.64
N GLN A 102 -16.11 -14.64 9.65
CA GLN A 102 -16.70 -15.42 8.54
C GLN A 102 -16.00 -16.77 8.47
#